data_AF-A0A1F2T3I4-F1
#
_entry.id   AF-A0A1F2T3I4-F1
#
_cell.length_a   1.000
_cell.length_b   1.000
_cell.length_c   1.000
_cell.angle_alpha   90.00
_cell.angle_beta   90.00
_cell.angle_gamma   90.00
#
_symmetry.space_group_name_H-M   'P 1'
#
loop_
_entity.id
_entity.type
_entity.pdbx_description
1 polymer ?
#
loop_
_entity_poly.entity_id
_entity_poly.type
_entity_poly.pdbx_seq_one_letter_code
_entity_poly.pdbx_strand_id
1 'polypeptide(L)'
;MCCGTKRLVQIECPNDCAWLASAREHPPAVVVRQQQRDVGLLVQFMRDFNQRQSQLFFALFTFLARHQTPELQPIIDDDVAEAVAALAGTFETSARGVIYEHRPASLPAERLLSALKPLLAEAGKGAGSAFERDAAVVLRRVEDAVREIQALAPANRRAFLELLGRIVSAAPSEEASAESPEAPHLIVP
;
A
#
# COMPACT_ATOMS: atom_id res chain seq x y z
N MET A 1 -24.73 -19.07 0.48
CA MET A 1 -23.29 -19.28 0.19
C MET A 1 -23.09 -19.29 -1.32
N CYS A 2 -22.24 -18.41 -1.86
CA CYS A 2 -21.96 -18.36 -3.31
C CYS A 2 -20.89 -19.41 -3.68
N CYS A 3 -21.05 -20.10 -4.81
CA CYS A 3 -20.07 -21.06 -5.33
C CYS A 3 -18.66 -20.47 -5.50
N GLY A 4 -18.54 -19.18 -5.82
CA GLY A 4 -17.25 -18.49 -5.95
C GLY A 4 -16.48 -18.36 -4.64
N THR A 5 -17.17 -18.11 -3.53
CA THR A 5 -16.56 -17.96 -2.19
C THR A 5 -15.92 -19.25 -1.68
N LYS A 6 -16.53 -20.41 -1.94
CA LYS A 6 -15.93 -21.71 -1.56
C LYS A 6 -14.76 -22.08 -2.46
N ARG A 7 -14.85 -21.78 -3.76
CA ARG A 7 -13.78 -22.10 -4.71
C ARG A 7 -12.50 -21.30 -4.45
N LEU A 8 -12.57 -20.02 -4.12
CA LEU A 8 -11.37 -19.18 -3.90
C LEU A 8 -10.59 -19.49 -2.61
N VAL A 9 -11.24 -20.03 -1.58
CA VAL A 9 -10.63 -20.28 -0.26
C VAL A 9 -10.24 -21.76 -0.08
N GLN A 10 -10.92 -22.68 -0.80
CA GLN A 10 -10.73 -24.12 -0.65
C GLN A 10 -10.10 -24.80 -1.88
N ILE A 11 -10.01 -24.13 -3.04
CA ILE A 11 -9.51 -24.70 -4.29
C ILE A 11 -8.56 -23.68 -4.95
N GLU A 12 -7.35 -24.09 -5.31
CA GLU A 12 -6.50 -23.28 -6.19
C GLU A 12 -7.13 -23.23 -7.59
N CYS A 13 -7.83 -22.13 -7.88
CA CYS A 13 -8.49 -21.94 -9.15
C CYS A 13 -7.55 -21.27 -10.15
N PRO A 14 -7.33 -21.84 -11.34
CA PRO A 14 -6.53 -21.18 -12.38
C PRO A 14 -7.23 -19.90 -12.87
N ASN A 15 -6.43 -18.95 -13.40
CA ASN A 15 -6.91 -17.60 -13.73
C ASN A 15 -7.93 -17.55 -14.88
N ASP A 16 -7.99 -18.59 -15.72
CA ASP A 16 -8.94 -18.78 -16.83
C ASP A 16 -10.28 -19.38 -16.39
N CYS A 17 -10.47 -19.68 -15.10
CA CYS A 17 -11.69 -20.29 -14.60
C CYS A 17 -12.90 -19.35 -14.77
N ALA A 18 -13.87 -19.77 -15.59
CA ALA A 18 -15.11 -19.02 -15.85
C ALA A 18 -15.89 -18.65 -14.57
N TRP A 19 -15.83 -19.48 -13.53
CA TRP A 19 -16.47 -19.21 -12.25
C TRP A 19 -15.73 -18.17 -11.42
N LEU A 20 -14.40 -18.10 -11.55
CA LEU A 20 -13.58 -17.04 -10.96
C LEU A 20 -13.86 -15.71 -11.67
N ALA A 21 -13.93 -15.72 -12.99
CA ALA A 21 -14.31 -14.55 -13.79
C ALA A 21 -15.70 -14.02 -13.39
N SER A 22 -16.71 -14.88 -13.39
CA SER A 22 -18.08 -14.49 -12.99
C SER A 22 -18.16 -13.96 -11.55
N ALA A 23 -17.37 -14.53 -10.62
CA ALA A 23 -17.31 -14.05 -9.24
C ALA A 23 -16.61 -12.69 -9.09
N ARG A 24 -15.63 -12.37 -9.96
CA ARG A 24 -15.00 -11.04 -10.05
C ARG A 24 -15.95 -10.01 -10.66
N GLU A 25 -16.77 -10.40 -11.64
CA GLU A 25 -17.79 -9.54 -12.24
C GLU A 25 -18.97 -9.25 -11.30
N HIS A 26 -19.35 -10.23 -10.47
CA HIS A 26 -20.50 -10.14 -9.56
C HIS A 26 -20.08 -10.43 -8.11
N PRO A 27 -19.27 -9.54 -7.51
CA PRO A 27 -18.76 -9.74 -6.16
C PRO A 27 -19.90 -9.78 -5.13
N PRO A 28 -19.78 -10.57 -4.05
CA PRO A 28 -20.76 -10.56 -2.97
C PRO A 28 -20.95 -9.16 -2.39
N ALA A 29 -22.18 -8.79 -2.03
CA ALA A 29 -22.49 -7.45 -1.50
C ALA A 29 -21.64 -7.05 -0.28
N VAL A 30 -21.18 -8.02 0.53
CA VAL A 30 -20.27 -7.77 1.67
C VAL A 30 -18.90 -7.27 1.18
N VAL A 31 -18.36 -7.85 0.11
CA VAL A 31 -17.07 -7.45 -0.50
C VAL A 31 -17.21 -6.06 -1.12
N VAL A 32 -18.32 -5.78 -1.83
CA VAL A 32 -18.58 -4.46 -2.42
C VAL A 32 -18.64 -3.38 -1.33
N ARG A 33 -19.37 -3.62 -0.23
CA ARG A 33 -19.45 -2.68 0.89
C ARG A 33 -18.09 -2.45 1.55
N GLN A 34 -17.27 -3.49 1.66
CA GLN A 34 -15.91 -3.38 2.18
C GLN A 34 -15.04 -2.53 1.25
N GLN A 35 -15.04 -2.79 -0.05
CA GLN A 35 -14.31 -2.00 -1.04
C GLN A 35 -14.74 -0.53 -1.03
N GLN A 36 -16.05 -0.26 -0.98
CA GLN A 36 -16.57 1.10 -0.88
C GLN A 36 -16.09 1.82 0.39
N ARG A 37 -16.03 1.12 1.53
CA ARG A 37 -15.50 1.66 2.78
C ARG A 37 -13.99 1.92 2.68
N ASP A 38 -13.23 0.96 2.16
CA ASP A 38 -11.78 1.07 2.00
C ASP A 38 -11.41 2.25 1.06
N VAL A 39 -12.12 2.41 -0.06
CA VAL A 39 -11.98 3.56 -0.97
C VAL A 39 -12.43 4.86 -0.31
N GLY A 40 -13.51 4.84 0.47
CA GLY A 40 -13.97 6.02 1.21
C GLY A 40 -12.91 6.55 2.19
N LEU A 41 -12.22 5.65 2.89
CA LEU A 41 -11.10 6.00 3.77
C LEU A 41 -9.92 6.59 2.97
N LEU A 42 -9.57 6.00 1.83
CA LEU A 42 -8.51 6.52 0.97
C LEU A 42 -8.81 7.96 0.51
N VAL A 43 -10.03 8.23 0.06
CA VAL A 43 -10.47 9.58 -0.35
C VAL A 43 -10.42 10.55 0.83
N GLN A 44 -10.81 10.11 2.04
CA GLN A 44 -10.69 10.93 3.25
C GLN A 44 -9.23 11.28 3.55
N PHE A 45 -8.31 10.32 3.49
CA PHE A 45 -6.89 10.56 3.75
C PHE A 45 -6.26 11.50 2.72
N MET A 46 -6.73 11.50 1.48
CA MET A 46 -6.23 12.38 0.43
C MET A 46 -6.88 13.77 0.39
N ARG A 47 -7.83 14.05 1.28
CA ARG A 47 -8.54 15.33 1.28
C ARG A 47 -7.54 16.50 1.41
N ASP A 48 -7.78 17.53 0.61
CA ASP A 48 -7.02 18.80 0.55
C ASP A 48 -5.60 18.69 -0.02
N PHE A 49 -5.23 17.54 -0.60
CA PHE A 49 -3.95 17.41 -1.28
C PHE A 49 -3.90 18.13 -2.62
N ASN A 50 -2.77 18.79 -2.87
CA ASN A 50 -2.42 19.22 -4.21
C ASN A 50 -2.00 18.01 -5.08
N GLN A 51 -1.76 18.24 -6.38
CA GLN A 51 -1.38 17.17 -7.31
C GLN A 51 -0.08 16.45 -6.90
N ARG A 52 0.95 17.18 -6.47
CA ARG A 52 2.25 16.60 -6.06
C ARG A 52 2.11 15.80 -4.77
N GLN A 53 1.37 16.33 -3.79
CA GLN A 53 1.06 15.63 -2.55
C GLN A 53 0.28 14.33 -2.82
N SER A 54 -0.68 14.37 -3.74
CA SER A 54 -1.46 13.19 -4.15
C SER A 54 -0.58 12.12 -4.81
N GLN A 55 0.30 12.51 -5.74
CA GLN A 55 1.25 11.60 -6.39
C GLN A 55 2.20 10.95 -5.38
N LEU A 56 2.75 11.75 -4.46
CA LEU A 56 3.65 11.26 -3.41
C LEU A 56 2.92 10.31 -2.46
N PHE A 57 1.70 10.64 -2.05
CA PHE A 57 0.88 9.79 -1.21
C PHE A 57 0.61 8.44 -1.86
N PHE A 58 0.22 8.41 -3.15
CA PHE A 58 0.02 7.16 -3.88
C PHE A 58 1.31 6.33 -4.00
N ALA A 59 2.46 6.98 -4.25
CA ALA A 59 3.74 6.29 -4.32
C ALA A 59 4.09 5.63 -2.97
N LEU A 60 3.91 6.35 -1.86
CA LEU A 60 4.11 5.84 -0.50
C LEU A 60 3.14 4.71 -0.17
N PHE A 61 1.84 4.89 -0.41
CA PHE A 61 0.82 3.87 -0.17
C PHE A 61 1.12 2.58 -0.94
N THR A 62 1.47 2.70 -2.22
CA THR A 62 1.80 1.57 -3.08
C THR A 62 3.08 0.87 -2.61
N PHE A 63 4.09 1.63 -2.20
CA PHE A 63 5.30 1.08 -1.63
C PHE A 63 5.01 0.29 -0.35
N LEU A 64 4.27 0.87 0.59
CA LEU A 64 3.93 0.23 1.87
C LEU A 64 3.09 -1.03 1.65
N ALA A 65 2.14 -1.02 0.72
CA ALA A 65 1.32 -2.18 0.39
C ALA A 65 2.14 -3.34 -0.20
N ARG A 66 3.18 -3.03 -0.97
CA ARG A 66 4.04 -4.01 -1.65
C ARG A 66 5.30 -4.36 -0.85
N HIS A 67 5.56 -3.68 0.26
CA HIS A 67 6.77 -3.86 1.03
C HIS A 67 6.77 -5.25 1.69
N GLN A 68 7.63 -6.13 1.18
CA GLN A 68 7.80 -7.47 1.72
C GLN A 68 8.76 -7.42 2.91
N THR A 69 8.27 -7.84 4.07
CA THR A 69 9.11 -8.04 5.25
C THR A 69 9.53 -9.50 5.38
N PRO A 70 10.75 -9.78 5.90
CA PRO A 70 11.14 -11.14 6.24
C PRO A 70 10.12 -11.78 7.20
N GLU A 71 9.77 -13.05 6.97
CA GLU A 71 8.75 -13.78 7.75
C GLU A 71 9.00 -13.74 9.27
N LEU A 72 10.27 -13.70 9.67
CA LEU A 72 10.69 -13.72 11.07
C LEU A 72 10.49 -12.38 11.80
N GLN A 73 10.29 -11.27 11.08
CA GLN A 73 10.11 -9.93 11.65
C GLN A 73 9.09 -9.14 10.81
N PRO A 74 7.80 -9.48 10.92
CA PRO A 74 6.75 -8.76 10.22
C PRO A 74 6.64 -7.33 10.76
N ILE A 75 6.48 -6.37 9.86
CA ILE A 75 6.20 -4.98 10.22
C ILE A 75 4.76 -4.84 10.71
N ILE A 76 4.58 -4.06 11.78
CA ILE A 76 3.27 -3.69 12.31
C ILE A 76 2.99 -2.20 12.08
N ASP A 77 1.74 -1.80 12.27
CA ASP A 77 1.29 -0.43 12.04
C ASP A 77 2.06 0.58 12.91
N ASP A 78 2.47 0.21 14.13
CA ASP A 78 3.28 1.08 15.01
C ASP A 78 4.64 1.41 14.39
N ASP A 79 5.30 0.42 13.78
CA ASP A 79 6.58 0.63 13.10
C ASP A 79 6.41 1.54 11.87
N VAL A 80 5.28 1.42 11.15
CA VAL A 80 4.95 2.30 10.03
C VAL A 80 4.80 3.73 10.53
N ALA A 81 3.96 3.95 11.55
CA ALA A 81 3.73 5.27 12.14
C ALA A 81 5.04 5.91 12.61
N GLU A 82 5.90 5.14 13.28
CA GLU A 82 7.19 5.60 13.78
C GLU A 82 8.16 5.98 12.66
N ALA A 83 8.27 5.15 11.62
CA ALA A 83 9.11 5.41 10.46
C ALA A 83 8.66 6.68 9.70
N VAL A 84 7.37 6.81 9.43
CA VAL A 84 6.85 7.99 8.71
C VAL A 84 6.91 9.25 9.55
N ALA A 85 6.74 9.17 10.88
CA ALA A 85 6.87 10.30 11.79
C ALA A 85 8.31 10.85 11.82
N ALA A 86 9.32 9.97 11.84
CA ALA A 86 10.72 10.36 11.78
C ALA A 86 11.08 10.99 10.42
N LEU A 87 10.59 10.43 9.31
CA LEU A 87 10.77 11.05 8.00
C LEU A 87 10.08 12.42 7.93
N ALA A 88 8.85 12.54 8.45
CA ALA A 88 8.13 13.81 8.50
C ALA A 88 8.92 14.87 9.27
N GLY A 89 9.40 14.53 10.47
CA GLY A 89 10.23 15.44 11.27
C GLY A 89 11.50 15.88 10.53
N THR A 90 12.14 14.97 9.82
CA THR A 90 13.34 15.26 9.00
C THR A 90 13.04 16.28 7.89
N PHE A 91 11.95 16.09 7.15
CA PHE A 91 11.53 17.04 6.11
C PHE A 91 11.03 18.36 6.69
N GLU A 92 10.39 18.36 7.86
CA GLU A 92 9.97 19.57 8.59
C GLU A 92 11.17 20.43 9.01
N THR A 93 12.25 19.79 9.50
CA THR A 93 13.49 20.51 9.83
C THR A 93 14.23 20.98 8.58
N SER A 94 14.30 20.14 7.53
CA SER A 94 14.97 20.48 6.27
C SER A 94 14.28 21.66 5.57
N ALA A 95 12.94 21.68 5.57
CA ALA A 95 12.15 22.79 5.02
C ALA A 95 12.39 24.14 5.72
N ARG A 96 12.93 24.12 6.95
CA ARG A 96 13.33 25.30 7.72
C ARG A 96 14.82 25.63 7.57
N GLY A 97 15.54 24.91 6.71
CA GLY A 97 16.98 25.05 6.48
C GLY A 97 17.86 24.35 7.51
N VAL A 98 17.32 23.43 8.32
CA VAL A 98 18.08 22.70 9.33
C VAL A 98 18.35 21.29 8.84
N ILE A 99 19.64 20.96 8.65
CA ILE A 99 20.09 19.62 8.29
C ILE A 99 20.11 18.76 9.55
N TYR A 100 18.99 18.07 9.81
CA TYR A 100 18.83 17.14 10.93
C TYR A 100 18.03 15.93 10.48
N GLU A 101 18.52 14.73 10.80
CA GLU A 101 17.81 13.47 10.55
C GLU A 101 17.22 12.92 11.85
N HIS A 102 15.90 12.77 11.89
CA HIS A 102 15.23 12.05 12.98
C HIS A 102 15.35 10.55 12.75
N ARG A 103 15.40 9.79 13.85
CA ARG A 103 15.47 8.32 13.81
C ARG A 103 14.36 7.69 14.65
N PRO A 104 13.69 6.65 14.14
CA PRO A 104 12.92 5.71 14.94
C PRO A 104 13.75 5.10 16.08
N ALA A 105 13.08 4.78 17.17
CA ALA A 105 13.59 3.97 18.26
C ALA A 105 13.55 2.46 17.92
N SER A 106 12.56 2.00 17.14
CA SER A 106 12.45 0.59 16.77
C SER A 106 13.32 0.22 15.55
N LEU A 107 13.95 -0.96 15.60
CA LEU A 107 14.74 -1.49 14.48
C LEU A 107 13.89 -1.79 13.22
N PRO A 108 12.68 -2.37 13.31
CA PRO A 108 11.82 -2.54 12.14
C PRO A 108 11.43 -1.20 11.50
N ALA A 109 11.12 -0.17 12.29
CA ALA A 109 10.82 1.17 11.79
C ALA A 109 12.04 1.82 11.12
N GLU A 110 13.24 1.71 11.70
CA GLU A 110 14.49 2.21 11.08
C GLU A 110 14.76 1.56 9.72
N ARG A 111 14.49 0.25 9.59
CA ARG A 111 14.60 -0.46 8.31
C ARG A 111 13.60 0.03 7.28
N LEU A 112 12.33 0.20 7.68
CA LEU A 112 11.30 0.75 6.80
C LEU A 112 11.68 2.17 6.35
N LEU A 113 12.11 3.02 7.28
CA LEU A 113 12.57 4.37 6.99
C LEU A 113 13.70 4.35 5.95
N SER A 114 14.69 3.49 6.14
CA SER A 114 15.80 3.33 5.20
C SER A 114 15.32 2.86 3.81
N ALA A 115 14.30 2.00 3.76
CA ALA A 115 13.71 1.53 2.51
C ALA A 115 12.86 2.60 1.79
N LEU A 116 12.28 3.55 2.54
CA LEU A 116 11.53 4.69 2.01
C LEU A 116 12.41 5.82 1.47
N LYS A 117 13.63 6.00 2.02
CA LYS A 117 14.55 7.07 1.63
C LYS A 117 14.78 7.16 0.11
N PRO A 118 15.07 6.07 -0.64
CA PRO A 118 15.27 6.14 -2.09
C PRO A 118 14.04 6.64 -2.85
N LEU A 119 12.84 6.22 -2.46
CA LEU A 119 11.59 6.65 -3.08
C LEU A 119 11.39 8.17 -2.93
N LEU A 120 11.63 8.67 -1.72
CA LEU A 120 11.50 10.10 -1.42
C LEU A 120 12.59 10.94 -2.10
N ALA A 121 13.82 10.41 -2.15
CA ALA A 121 14.91 11.05 -2.86
C ALA A 121 14.62 11.18 -4.37
N GLU A 122 14.07 10.13 -4.99
CA GLU A 122 13.67 10.17 -6.41
C GLU A 122 12.55 11.18 -6.64
N ALA A 123 11.50 11.15 -5.82
CA ALA A 123 10.36 12.06 -5.93
C ALA A 123 10.75 13.54 -5.72
N GLY A 124 11.81 13.79 -4.94
CA GLY A 124 12.29 15.14 -4.62
C GLY A 124 13.34 15.70 -5.59
N LYS A 125 13.79 14.93 -6.58
CA LYS A 125 14.84 15.38 -7.52
C LYS A 125 14.45 16.69 -8.20
N GLY A 126 15.29 17.71 -8.04
CA GLY A 126 15.11 19.02 -8.68
C GLY A 126 14.00 19.91 -8.11
N ALA A 127 13.29 19.47 -7.05
CA ALA A 127 12.12 20.19 -6.52
C ALA A 127 12.44 21.09 -5.30
N GLY A 128 13.59 20.91 -4.65
CA GLY A 128 14.07 21.75 -3.54
C GLY A 128 13.12 21.81 -2.34
N SER A 129 13.11 22.94 -1.62
CA SER A 129 12.36 23.10 -0.35
C SER A 129 10.83 23.09 -0.50
N ALA A 130 10.31 23.27 -1.71
CA ALA A 130 8.88 23.09 -1.98
C ALA A 130 8.47 21.62 -1.87
N PHE A 131 9.34 20.69 -2.28
CA PHE A 131 9.10 19.27 -2.10
C PHE A 131 9.19 18.87 -0.64
N GLU A 132 10.16 19.38 0.11
CA GLU A 132 10.31 19.03 1.53
C GLU A 132 9.06 19.37 2.34
N ARG A 133 8.43 20.53 2.08
CA ARG A 133 7.15 20.91 2.71
C ARG A 133 6.02 19.95 2.35
N ASP A 134 5.92 19.56 1.08
CA ASP A 134 4.87 18.63 0.65
C ASP A 134 5.12 17.20 1.17
N ALA A 135 6.37 16.75 1.21
CA ALA A 135 6.75 15.48 1.78
C ALA A 135 6.40 15.41 3.27
N ALA A 136 6.71 16.45 4.03
CA ALA A 136 6.31 16.56 5.43
C ALA A 136 4.78 16.44 5.62
N VAL A 137 3.99 17.18 4.83
CA VAL A 137 2.51 17.13 4.89
C VAL A 137 1.99 15.72 4.58
N VAL A 138 2.49 15.08 3.52
CA VAL A 138 2.05 13.75 3.13
C VAL A 138 2.43 12.71 4.17
N LEU A 139 3.66 12.74 4.68
CA LEU A 139 4.13 11.79 5.70
C LEU A 139 3.34 11.92 7.01
N ARG A 140 3.02 13.15 7.45
CA ARG A 140 2.12 13.38 8.59
C ARG A 140 0.73 12.84 8.35
N ARG A 141 0.16 13.06 7.15
CA ARG A 141 -1.14 12.50 6.82
C ARG A 141 -1.15 10.97 6.82
N VAL A 142 -0.06 10.33 6.40
CA VAL A 142 0.09 8.87 6.49
C VAL A 142 0.18 8.44 7.95
N GLU A 143 0.94 9.14 8.79
CA GLU A 143 1.00 8.88 10.23
C GLU A 143 -0.40 8.97 10.87
N ASP A 144 -1.13 10.04 10.60
CA ASP A 144 -2.50 10.24 11.09
C ASP A 144 -3.45 9.13 10.62
N ALA A 145 -3.34 8.74 9.35
CA ALA A 145 -4.13 7.64 8.78
C ALA A 145 -3.85 6.31 9.49
N VAL A 146 -2.57 6.00 9.77
CA VAL A 146 -2.21 4.79 10.52
C VAL A 146 -2.85 4.82 11.91
N ARG A 147 -2.72 5.93 12.64
CA ARG A 147 -3.29 6.08 13.99
C ARG A 147 -4.82 6.02 14.00
N GLU A 148 -5.48 6.63 13.02
CA GLU A 148 -6.94 6.59 12.88
C GLU A 148 -7.43 5.15 12.66
N ILE A 149 -6.76 4.39 11.78
CA ILE A 149 -7.12 2.99 11.53
C ILE A 149 -6.84 2.11 12.74
N GLN A 150 -5.72 2.30 13.44
CA GLN A 150 -5.44 1.60 14.70
C GLN A 150 -6.52 1.86 15.75
N ALA A 151 -6.99 3.11 15.89
CA ALA A 151 -8.04 3.47 16.84
C ALA A 151 -9.39 2.79 16.51
N LEU A 152 -9.67 2.54 15.23
CA LEU A 152 -10.86 1.81 14.79
C LEU A 152 -10.77 0.29 15.03
N ALA A 153 -9.56 -0.26 15.18
CA ALA A 153 -9.31 -1.69 15.34
C ALA A 153 -8.16 -1.98 16.32
N PRO A 154 -8.29 -1.63 17.62
CA PRO A 154 -7.17 -1.65 18.58
C PRO A 154 -6.58 -3.03 18.85
N ALA A 155 -7.33 -4.11 18.57
CA ALA A 155 -6.84 -5.48 18.69
C ALA A 155 -5.99 -5.94 17.49
N ASN A 156 -6.09 -5.25 16.35
CA ASN A 156 -5.39 -5.61 15.12
C ASN A 156 -4.20 -4.66 14.89
N ARG A 157 -2.99 -5.17 15.15
CA ARG A 157 -1.73 -4.40 15.00
C ARG A 157 -1.30 -4.16 13.55
N ARG A 158 -2.02 -4.72 12.57
CA ARG A 158 -1.73 -4.62 11.13
C ARG A 158 -2.95 -4.14 10.34
N ALA A 159 -3.93 -3.51 11.01
CA ALA A 159 -5.17 -3.07 10.40
C ALA A 159 -4.94 -2.11 9.22
N PHE A 160 -3.98 -1.21 9.33
CA PHE A 160 -3.61 -0.29 8.26
C PHE A 160 -2.91 -1.02 7.11
N LEU A 161 -1.91 -1.86 7.40
CA LEU A 161 -1.23 -2.64 6.37
C LEU A 161 -2.18 -3.61 5.62
N GLU A 162 -3.15 -4.21 6.31
CA GLU A 162 -4.19 -5.03 5.70
C GLU A 162 -5.14 -4.21 4.82
N LEU A 163 -5.49 -2.99 5.25
CA LEU A 163 -6.26 -2.04 4.43
C LEU A 163 -5.51 -1.72 3.13
N LEU A 164 -4.21 -1.41 3.22
CA LEU A 164 -3.37 -1.18 2.05
C LEU A 164 -3.35 -2.38 1.10
N GLY A 165 -3.17 -3.58 1.65
CA GLY A 165 -3.17 -4.82 0.88
C GLY A 165 -4.49 -5.02 0.12
N ARG A 166 -5.64 -4.72 0.75
CA ARG A 166 -6.95 -4.80 0.08
C ARG A 166 -7.13 -3.76 -1.02
N ILE A 167 -6.69 -2.52 -0.79
CA ILE A 167 -6.80 -1.44 -1.77
C ILE A 167 -5.95 -1.74 -3.02
N VAL A 168 -4.69 -2.16 -2.83
CA VAL A 168 -3.78 -2.45 -3.95
C VAL A 168 -4.16 -3.73 -4.68
N SER A 169 -4.66 -4.76 -3.98
CA SER A 169 -5.11 -6.01 -4.62
C SER A 169 -6.48 -5.88 -5.31
N ALA A 170 -7.28 -4.86 -4.95
CA ALA A 170 -8.55 -4.57 -5.60
C ALA A 170 -8.40 -3.78 -6.91
N ALA A 171 -7.24 -3.16 -7.15
CA ALA A 171 -6.92 -2.60 -8.45
C ALA A 171 -6.70 -3.76 -9.44
N PRO A 172 -7.47 -3.84 -10.55
CA PRO A 172 -7.24 -4.88 -11.53
C PRO A 172 -5.82 -4.76 -12.08
N SER A 173 -5.04 -5.83 -11.98
CA SER A 173 -3.77 -5.97 -12.68
C SER A 173 -4.06 -5.96 -14.19
N GLU A 174 -3.79 -4.85 -14.87
CA GLU A 174 -3.91 -4.75 -16.34
C GLU A 174 -2.78 -5.50 -17.10
N GLU A 175 -2.00 -6.34 -16.44
CA GLU A 175 -0.84 -7.01 -17.03
C GLU A 175 -0.94 -8.54 -16.91
N ALA A 176 -1.75 -9.16 -17.78
CA ALA A 176 -1.60 -10.58 -18.14
C ALA A 176 -2.40 -10.92 -19.41
N SER A 177 -1.95 -10.42 -20.56
CA SER A 177 -2.38 -11.00 -21.85
C SER A 177 -1.31 -10.79 -22.91
N ALA A 178 -0.34 -11.70 -22.89
CA ALA A 178 0.37 -12.14 -24.08
C ALA A 178 0.46 -13.66 -23.98
N GLU A 179 -0.62 -14.33 -24.39
CA GLU A 179 -0.69 -15.77 -24.54
C GLU A 179 -0.11 -16.19 -25.91
N SER A 180 0.57 -17.33 -25.89
CA SER A 180 1.51 -17.92 -26.86
C SER A 180 0.90 -18.29 -28.23
N PRO A 181 1.67 -18.98 -29.09
CA PRO A 181 1.13 -20.29 -29.49
C PRO A 181 2.13 -21.44 -29.32
N GLU A 182 1.58 -22.48 -28.72
CA GLU A 182 2.12 -23.79 -28.40
C GLU A 182 2.26 -24.65 -29.67
N ALA A 183 3.40 -25.32 -29.83
CA ALA A 183 3.67 -26.21 -30.97
C ALA A 183 3.11 -27.63 -30.69
N PRO A 184 2.52 -28.32 -31.68
CA PRO A 184 1.93 -29.64 -31.48
C PRO A 184 2.99 -30.74 -31.34
N HIS A 185 2.94 -31.51 -30.25
CA HIS A 185 3.77 -32.70 -30.07
C HIS A 185 3.18 -33.91 -30.82
N LEU A 186 4.00 -34.49 -31.71
CA LEU A 186 3.76 -35.72 -32.47
C LEU A 186 3.72 -36.94 -31.53
N ILE A 187 2.70 -37.80 -31.67
CA ILE A 187 2.69 -39.16 -31.11
C ILE A 187 3.33 -40.08 -32.15
N VAL A 188 4.36 -40.82 -31.76
CA VAL A 188 5.07 -41.83 -32.58
C VAL A 188 4.72 -43.23 -32.03
N PRO A 189 4.53 -44.26 -32.89
CA PRO A 189 3.71 -45.44 -32.57
C PRO A 189 4.33 -46.48 -31.63
#